data_AF-A0A4R0RI51-F1
#
_entry.id   AF-A0A4R0RI51-F1
#
_cell.length_a   1.000
_cell.length_b   1.000
_cell.length_c   1.000
_cell.angle_alpha   90.00
_cell.angle_beta   90.00
_cell.angle_gamma   90.00
#
_symmetry.space_group_name_H-M   'P 1'
#
loop_
_entity.id
_entity.type
_entity.pdbx_description
1 polymer ?
#
loop_
_entity_poly.entity_id
_entity_poly.type
_entity_poly.pdbx_seq_one_letter_code
_entity_poly.pdbx_strand_id
1 'polypeptide(L)'
;MSESKTDLTKITPPKELDDATRLTILEYVTRRLASHRNKAELYARAEGALSSNKDAEKVIRTFVREIDKWSQELLRNTWMACQEVGGKCPELDPLSDTSIVGLPPLPPEHQVSRLLNTVLFIHITSCKSYNAHTRAFLFAFAPLDEEAISATLKNPEKAIEEAERKTKAAKEQQAKKRKTLRRVGIGAGAVVGGVLIGVTGGLAAPLVGAGVGTVLGWLGIGGTVAGVLATGLASSGVVCGALFGVYGSKKSAQAVDRYTSEVNDLAIKPVSAPKDTLAVRICVSGWLGSPEDVTAPWTVFEGEDTFALQWEVDALMELSKALGALVKSEAMRFVGAEVLKRTAFAALWAALSPTIWVRIAQLASNPWAHARSLAVKTGRVLGILLAQRVLGNRPITLVGYSLGSLVIFEALQYLASLPPSETTPLIQDVYLFGAPVTTDERAWSAARRVVAGRLVNGYGSSDYVLAVLSRMSSASWKVAGLQAVEVQGVENVECSFVDGHLKWRGQVGRSLQLCEAPGVSQAEVEKQIEERKEIDQEMEIKPEEVESVLAKGPGVDADEKESLR
;
A
#
# COMPACT_ATOMS: atom_id res chain seq x y z
N MET A 1 -12.43 18.57 -13.69
CA MET A 1 -11.07 18.40 -13.14
C MET A 1 -10.67 19.70 -12.47
N SER A 2 -10.66 19.74 -11.14
CA SER A 2 -10.01 20.83 -10.41
C SER A 2 -8.51 20.73 -10.72
N GLU A 3 -7.92 21.72 -11.38
CA GLU A 3 -6.46 21.82 -11.46
C GLU A 3 -5.91 21.78 -10.05
N SER A 4 -5.18 20.71 -9.72
CA SER A 4 -4.38 20.63 -8.50
C SER A 4 -3.45 21.84 -8.48
N LYS A 5 -3.69 22.78 -7.56
CA LYS A 5 -2.95 24.04 -7.52
C LYS A 5 -1.55 23.77 -6.97
N THR A 6 -0.54 23.96 -7.81
CA THR A 6 0.87 23.98 -7.42
C THR A 6 1.14 25.06 -6.38
N ASP A 7 1.33 24.68 -5.12
CA ASP A 7 1.60 25.63 -4.04
C ASP A 7 2.87 25.27 -3.28
N LEU A 8 3.94 26.04 -3.56
CA LEU A 8 5.24 25.83 -2.93
C LEU A 8 5.19 25.95 -1.40
N THR A 9 4.23 26.70 -0.84
CA THR A 9 4.11 26.87 0.62
C THR A 9 3.70 25.59 1.36
N LYS A 10 3.12 24.61 0.64
CA LYS A 10 2.72 23.32 1.20
C LYS A 10 3.89 22.36 1.38
N ILE A 11 4.99 22.58 0.66
CA ILE A 11 6.18 21.73 0.67
C ILE A 11 7.38 22.40 1.34
N THR A 12 7.19 23.59 1.91
CA THR A 12 8.23 24.33 2.64
C THR A 12 7.96 24.37 4.14
N PRO A 13 9.02 24.43 4.98
CA PRO A 13 8.85 24.46 6.43
C PRO A 13 7.98 25.64 6.86
N PRO A 14 7.11 25.48 7.87
CA PRO A 14 6.39 26.60 8.46
C PRO A 14 7.36 27.63 9.04
N LYS A 15 7.09 28.92 8.81
CA LYS A 15 7.91 30.03 9.34
C LYS A 15 7.72 30.21 10.84
N GLU A 16 6.59 29.73 11.35
CA GLU A 16 6.09 29.98 12.69
C GLU A 16 6.72 29.04 13.74
N LEU A 17 7.46 28.01 13.31
CA LEU A 17 8.10 27.06 14.20
C LEU A 17 9.40 27.63 14.77
N ASP A 18 9.42 27.87 16.08
CA ASP A 18 10.65 28.21 16.79
C ASP A 18 11.60 27.01 16.93
N ASP A 19 12.81 27.26 17.41
CA ASP A 19 13.85 26.23 17.56
C ASP A 19 13.44 25.12 18.52
N ALA A 20 12.76 25.48 19.62
CA ALA A 20 12.29 24.50 20.62
C ALA A 20 11.25 23.53 20.03
N THR A 21 10.33 24.05 19.22
CA THR A 21 9.30 23.24 18.56
C THR A 21 9.93 22.34 17.48
N ARG A 22 10.87 22.87 16.70
CA ARG A 22 11.60 22.08 15.69
C ARG A 22 12.41 20.96 16.34
N LEU A 23 13.08 21.25 17.46
CA LEU A 23 13.82 20.25 18.23
C LEU A 23 12.87 19.16 18.75
N THR A 24 11.71 19.55 19.29
CA THR A 24 10.68 18.59 19.74
C THR A 24 10.25 17.66 18.61
N ILE A 25 9.92 18.20 17.42
CA ILE A 25 9.55 17.36 16.27
C ILE A 25 10.71 16.43 15.88
N LEU A 26 11.94 16.93 15.83
CA LEU A 26 13.12 16.13 15.50
C LEU A 26 13.32 14.98 16.51
N GLU A 27 13.14 15.22 17.80
CA GLU A 27 13.21 14.18 18.84
C GLU A 27 12.13 13.12 18.63
N TYR A 28 10.87 13.51 18.41
CA TYR A 28 9.80 12.55 18.10
C TYR A 28 10.11 11.71 16.87
N VAL A 29 10.56 12.34 15.78
CA VAL A 29 10.93 11.63 14.55
C VAL A 29 12.08 10.66 14.83
N THR A 30 13.14 11.11 15.51
CA THR A 30 14.29 10.27 15.85
C THR A 30 13.88 9.03 16.63
N ARG A 31 13.10 9.20 17.71
CA ARG A 31 12.70 8.08 18.58
C ARG A 31 11.72 7.12 17.92
N ARG A 32 10.76 7.63 17.14
CA ARG A 32 9.85 6.79 16.35
C ARG A 32 10.58 6.07 15.22
N LEU A 33 11.56 6.70 14.60
CA LEU A 33 12.35 6.10 13.53
C LEU A 33 13.26 4.99 14.07
N ALA A 34 13.85 5.19 15.25
CA ALA A 34 14.54 4.12 16.00
C ALA A 34 13.60 2.94 16.30
N SER A 35 12.37 3.21 16.75
CA SER A 35 11.37 2.15 16.97
C SER A 35 11.00 1.40 15.69
N HIS A 36 10.84 2.11 14.57
CA HIS A 36 10.53 1.51 13.27
C HIS A 36 11.68 0.64 12.76
N ARG A 37 12.92 1.14 12.86
CA ARG A 37 14.16 0.39 12.56
C ARG A 37 14.22 -0.91 13.37
N ASN A 38 14.04 -0.83 14.69
CA ASN A 38 14.12 -1.99 15.58
C ASN A 38 13.02 -3.02 15.28
N LYS A 39 11.81 -2.55 14.92
CA LYS A 39 10.71 -3.43 14.49
C LYS A 39 11.02 -4.14 13.16
N ALA A 40 11.61 -3.45 12.19
CA ALA A 40 12.04 -4.07 10.93
C ALA A 40 13.16 -5.10 11.16
N GLU A 41 14.15 -4.78 11.99
CA GLU A 41 15.22 -5.71 12.38
C GLU A 41 14.65 -6.98 13.05
N LEU A 42 13.65 -6.83 13.93
CA LEU A 42 12.97 -7.94 14.58
C LEU A 42 12.35 -8.91 13.58
N TYR A 43 11.67 -8.40 12.54
CA TYR A 43 11.10 -9.24 11.48
C TYR A 43 12.16 -10.03 10.72
N ALA A 44 13.28 -9.39 10.36
CA ALA A 44 14.39 -10.07 9.70
C ALA A 44 15.01 -11.17 10.59
N ARG A 45 15.16 -10.91 11.89
CA ARG A 45 15.67 -11.90 12.85
C ARG A 45 14.70 -13.07 13.04
N ALA A 46 13.39 -12.81 13.07
CA ALA A 46 12.37 -13.86 13.16
C ALA A 46 12.42 -14.83 11.97
N GLU A 47 12.52 -14.31 10.74
CA GLU A 47 12.74 -15.15 9.55
C GLU A 47 14.06 -15.93 9.64
N GLY A 48 15.14 -15.26 10.07
CA GLY A 48 16.44 -15.87 10.24
C GLY A 48 16.44 -17.06 11.19
N ALA A 49 15.72 -16.95 12.32
CA ALA A 49 15.58 -18.00 13.31
C ALA A 49 14.83 -19.24 12.76
N LEU A 50 13.92 -19.04 11.82
CA LEU A 50 13.18 -20.12 11.14
C LEU A 50 13.94 -20.69 9.92
N SER A 51 15.07 -20.09 9.56
CA SER A 51 15.80 -20.46 8.34
C SER A 51 16.87 -21.51 8.60
N SER A 52 16.76 -22.65 7.90
CA SER A 52 17.83 -23.64 7.78
C SER A 52 18.99 -23.22 6.85
N ASN A 53 18.92 -22.03 6.24
CA ASN A 53 19.91 -21.56 5.28
C ASN A 53 21.15 -21.00 6.01
N LYS A 54 22.34 -21.50 5.67
CA LYS A 54 23.63 -21.00 6.21
C LYS A 54 23.85 -19.51 5.91
N ASP A 55 23.22 -18.98 4.86
CA ASP A 55 23.30 -17.57 4.47
C ASP A 55 22.25 -16.68 5.16
N ALA A 56 21.37 -17.21 6.02
CA ALA A 56 20.33 -16.42 6.70
C ALA A 56 20.91 -15.22 7.44
N GLU A 57 22.02 -15.41 8.17
CA GLU A 57 22.71 -14.33 8.89
C GLU A 57 23.28 -13.25 7.94
N LYS A 58 23.66 -13.63 6.72
CA LYS A 58 24.10 -12.67 5.70
C LYS A 58 22.93 -11.84 5.17
N VAL A 59 21.76 -12.46 4.96
CA VAL A 59 20.54 -11.76 4.54
C VAL A 59 20.10 -10.78 5.62
N ILE A 60 20.06 -11.19 6.88
CA ILE A 60 19.71 -10.32 8.03
C ILE A 60 20.65 -9.13 8.10
N ARG A 61 21.97 -9.35 8.14
CA ARG A 61 22.95 -8.25 8.20
C ARG A 61 22.84 -7.29 7.02
N THR A 62 22.57 -7.81 5.83
CA THR A 62 22.36 -6.98 4.64
C THR A 62 21.10 -6.14 4.78
N PHE A 63 19.99 -6.74 5.18
CA PHE A 63 18.72 -6.03 5.39
C PHE A 63 18.85 -4.94 6.46
N VAL A 64 19.38 -5.27 7.64
CA VAL A 64 19.57 -4.31 8.74
C VAL A 64 20.42 -3.13 8.28
N ARG A 65 21.52 -3.38 7.54
CA ARG A 65 22.35 -2.30 6.99
C ARG A 65 21.58 -1.38 6.04
N GLU A 66 20.68 -1.91 5.21
CA GLU A 66 19.88 -1.07 4.30
C GLU A 66 18.82 -0.26 5.06
N ILE A 67 18.21 -0.83 6.11
CA ILE A 67 17.31 -0.08 7.02
C ILE A 67 18.08 1.00 7.78
N ASP A 68 19.29 0.73 8.25
CA ASP A 68 20.14 1.70 8.96
C ASP A 68 20.52 2.88 8.06
N LYS A 69 20.95 2.58 6.82
CA LYS A 69 21.24 3.62 5.83
C LYS A 69 20.00 4.47 5.52
N TRP A 70 18.86 3.82 5.28
CA TRP A 70 17.61 4.51 4.97
C TRP A 70 17.15 5.41 6.13
N SER A 71 17.13 4.87 7.35
CA SER A 71 16.69 5.61 8.53
C SER A 71 17.61 6.79 8.85
N GLN A 72 18.93 6.60 8.80
CA GLN A 72 19.87 7.70 8.99
C GLN A 72 19.73 8.79 7.90
N GLU A 73 19.45 8.40 6.64
CA GLU A 73 19.20 9.35 5.55
C GLU A 73 17.91 10.16 5.78
N LEU A 74 16.82 9.50 6.16
CA LEU A 74 15.56 10.17 6.47
C LEU A 74 15.70 11.10 7.67
N LEU A 75 16.46 10.70 8.69
CA LEU A 75 16.77 11.53 9.85
C LEU A 75 17.60 12.77 9.45
N ARG A 76 18.62 12.61 8.59
CA ARG A 76 19.38 13.75 8.05
C ARG A 76 18.48 14.73 7.30
N ASN A 77 17.56 14.24 6.46
CA ASN A 77 16.60 15.08 5.77
C ASN A 77 15.63 15.79 6.73
N THR A 78 15.24 15.12 7.81
CA THR A 78 14.42 15.71 8.88
C THR A 78 15.17 16.81 9.61
N TRP A 79 16.42 16.56 10.00
CA TRP A 79 17.28 17.54 10.66
C TRP A 79 17.52 18.77 9.78
N MET A 80 17.75 18.58 8.47
CA MET A 80 17.85 19.68 7.51
C MET A 80 16.52 20.46 7.40
N ALA A 81 15.37 19.80 7.32
CA ALA A 81 14.07 20.47 7.31
C ALA A 81 13.80 21.25 8.62
N CYS A 82 14.32 20.76 9.75
CA CYS A 82 14.33 21.46 11.03
C CYS A 82 15.39 22.58 11.11
N GLN A 83 16.06 22.88 10.00
CA GLN A 83 17.15 23.85 9.86
C GLN A 83 18.30 23.62 10.85
N GLU A 84 18.70 22.35 10.98
CA GLU A 84 19.93 21.98 11.68
C GLU A 84 19.93 22.30 13.19
N VAL A 85 18.73 22.38 13.77
CA VAL A 85 18.55 22.60 15.22
C VAL A 85 19.35 21.59 16.04
N GLY A 86 19.94 22.06 17.14
CA GLY A 86 20.81 21.24 18.00
C GLY A 86 22.24 21.04 17.47
N GLY A 87 22.59 21.59 16.31
CA GLY A 87 23.97 21.70 15.81
C GLY A 87 24.49 20.46 15.07
N LYS A 88 24.44 19.26 15.64
CA LYS A 88 24.82 18.01 14.96
C LYS A 88 23.58 17.15 14.72
N CYS A 89 23.46 16.57 13.52
CA CYS A 89 22.43 15.59 13.23
C CYS A 89 22.56 14.38 14.19
N PRO A 90 21.48 13.91 14.83
CA PRO A 90 21.54 12.72 15.66
C PRO A 90 21.93 11.47 14.85
N GLU A 91 22.60 10.53 15.49
CA GLU A 91 22.98 9.25 14.92
C GLU A 91 22.08 8.15 15.48
N LEU A 92 21.52 7.33 14.60
CA LEU A 92 20.74 6.16 14.99
C LEU A 92 21.65 4.95 15.15
N ASP A 93 21.59 4.34 16.31
CA ASP A 93 22.17 3.05 16.64
C ASP A 93 21.16 2.13 17.38
N PRO A 94 21.47 0.83 17.58
CA PRO A 94 20.56 -0.10 18.25
C PRO A 94 20.11 0.28 19.68
N LEU A 95 20.85 1.17 20.35
CA LEU A 95 20.58 1.66 21.71
C LEU A 95 19.89 3.04 21.70
N SER A 96 19.56 3.58 20.52
CA SER A 96 18.80 4.84 20.40
C SER A 96 17.50 4.76 21.20
N ASP A 97 17.18 5.84 21.92
CA ASP A 97 15.95 5.92 22.68
C ASP A 97 14.73 5.81 21.74
N THR A 98 13.78 4.99 22.13
CA THR A 98 12.52 4.76 21.40
C THR A 98 11.31 5.31 22.17
N SER A 99 11.50 5.69 23.44
CA SER A 99 10.45 6.17 24.31
C SER A 99 10.07 7.60 23.97
N ILE A 100 8.79 7.87 23.69
CA ILE A 100 8.30 9.25 23.57
C ILE A 100 7.83 9.83 24.91
N VAL A 101 7.98 9.08 26.01
CA VAL A 101 7.56 9.51 27.35
C VAL A 101 8.42 10.69 27.80
N GLY A 102 7.77 11.72 28.34
CA GLY A 102 8.43 12.93 28.85
C GLY A 102 8.80 13.96 27.79
N LEU A 103 8.54 13.69 26.50
CA LEU A 103 8.68 14.71 25.47
C LEU A 103 7.58 15.78 25.58
N PRO A 104 7.88 17.05 25.24
CA PRO A 104 6.84 18.08 25.09
C PRO A 104 5.78 17.67 24.06
N PRO A 105 4.53 18.12 24.17
CA PRO A 105 3.51 17.79 23.17
C PRO A 105 3.92 18.30 21.78
N LEU A 106 3.59 17.52 20.74
CA LEU A 106 3.77 17.95 19.36
C LEU A 106 2.94 19.20 19.06
N PRO A 107 3.42 20.08 18.15
CA PRO A 107 2.64 21.21 17.68
C PRO A 107 1.40 20.75 16.88
N PRO A 108 0.50 21.68 16.53
CA PRO A 108 -0.68 21.34 15.74
C PRO A 108 -0.35 20.53 14.47
N GLU A 109 -1.19 19.55 14.17
CA GLU A 109 -0.97 18.56 13.09
C GLU A 109 -0.63 19.19 11.74
N HIS A 110 -1.28 20.30 11.38
CA HIS A 110 -1.01 21.01 10.12
C HIS A 110 0.42 21.54 10.01
N GLN A 111 1.08 21.90 11.13
CA GLN A 111 2.46 22.37 11.14
C GLN A 111 3.43 21.19 10.99
N VAL A 112 3.15 20.10 11.70
CA VAL A 112 3.89 18.83 11.58
C VAL A 112 3.81 18.32 10.15
N SER A 113 2.61 18.20 9.59
CA SER A 113 2.35 17.74 8.22
C SER A 113 3.12 18.57 7.19
N ARG A 114 3.11 19.91 7.29
CA ARG A 114 3.89 20.78 6.39
C ARG A 114 5.39 20.54 6.49
N LEU A 115 5.92 20.37 7.70
CA LEU A 115 7.34 20.03 7.88
C LEU A 115 7.66 18.66 7.26
N LEU A 116 6.81 17.65 7.49
CA LEU A 116 7.00 16.33 6.91
C LEU A 116 6.86 16.33 5.37
N ASN A 117 6.03 17.18 4.79
CA ASN A 117 5.99 17.38 3.33
C ASN A 117 7.33 17.91 2.81
N THR A 118 7.99 18.81 3.54
CA THR A 118 9.36 19.25 3.21
C THR A 118 10.35 18.09 3.32
N VAL A 119 10.30 17.32 4.41
CA VAL A 119 11.17 16.14 4.60
C VAL A 119 11.00 15.17 3.43
N LEU A 120 9.76 14.89 3.05
CA LEU A 120 9.43 13.98 1.96
C LEU A 120 9.94 14.51 0.61
N PHE A 121 9.70 15.80 0.32
CA PHE A 121 10.19 16.42 -0.91
C PHE A 121 11.72 16.36 -1.02
N ILE A 122 12.42 16.71 0.06
CA ILE A 122 13.88 16.60 0.14
C ILE A 122 14.31 15.14 -0.08
N HIS A 123 13.69 14.19 0.61
CA HIS A 123 14.07 12.80 0.52
C HIS A 123 13.85 12.21 -0.88
N ILE A 124 12.70 12.48 -1.50
CA ILE A 124 12.39 12.02 -2.86
C ILE A 124 13.38 12.61 -3.87
N THR A 125 13.69 13.91 -3.76
CA THR A 125 14.57 14.58 -4.71
C THR A 125 16.04 14.16 -4.56
N SER A 126 16.52 13.99 -3.33
CA SER A 126 17.86 13.47 -3.03
C SER A 126 18.05 12.02 -3.47
N CYS A 127 17.06 11.16 -3.19
CA CYS A 127 17.15 9.73 -3.49
C CYS A 127 16.68 9.35 -4.90
N LYS A 128 15.97 10.25 -5.61
CA LYS A 128 15.31 9.99 -6.91
C LYS A 128 14.40 8.75 -6.86
N SER A 129 13.79 8.54 -5.69
CA SER A 129 13.02 7.36 -5.35
C SER A 129 12.14 7.68 -4.17
N TYR A 130 10.94 7.09 -4.13
CA TYR A 130 10.09 7.13 -2.96
C TYR A 130 10.06 5.75 -2.31
N ASN A 131 10.77 5.62 -1.19
CA ASN A 131 10.94 4.36 -0.46
C ASN A 131 9.65 3.99 0.30
N ALA A 132 9.22 2.73 0.21
CA ALA A 132 8.10 2.17 0.95
C ALA A 132 8.18 2.38 2.47
N HIS A 133 9.36 2.24 3.08
CA HIS A 133 9.55 2.53 4.50
C HIS A 133 9.38 4.03 4.82
N THR A 134 9.82 4.94 3.94
CA THR A 134 9.60 6.39 4.12
C THR A 134 8.10 6.69 4.15
N ARG A 135 7.35 6.15 3.19
CA ARG A 135 5.90 6.37 3.11
C ARG A 135 5.18 5.80 4.34
N ALA A 136 5.42 4.54 4.67
CA ALA A 136 4.83 3.88 5.82
C ALA A 136 5.14 4.62 7.14
N PHE A 137 6.39 5.06 7.33
CA PHE A 137 6.81 5.79 8.52
C PHE A 137 6.15 7.18 8.63
N LEU A 138 6.17 7.97 7.56
CA LEU A 138 5.67 9.34 7.60
C LEU A 138 4.14 9.39 7.75
N PHE A 139 3.39 8.50 7.10
CA PHE A 139 1.92 8.40 7.28
C PHE A 139 1.51 7.96 8.68
N ALA A 140 2.33 7.15 9.37
CA ALA A 140 2.10 6.82 10.77
C ALA A 140 2.34 8.00 11.72
N PHE A 141 2.90 9.11 11.23
CA PHE A 141 3.19 10.32 12.01
C PHE A 141 2.15 11.43 11.81
N ALA A 142 1.86 11.79 10.55
CA ALA A 142 0.85 12.79 10.17
C ALA A 142 0.44 12.60 8.70
N PRO A 143 -0.75 13.07 8.26
CA PRO A 143 -1.13 13.03 6.86
C PRO A 143 -0.16 13.85 6.00
N LEU A 144 0.15 13.36 4.80
CA LEU A 144 1.05 13.99 3.84
C LEU A 144 0.27 14.54 2.65
N ASP A 145 0.69 15.69 2.12
CA ASP A 145 0.14 16.26 0.89
C ASP A 145 0.95 15.78 -0.33
N GLU A 146 0.84 14.48 -0.62
CA GLU A 146 1.52 13.84 -1.76
C GLU A 146 1.09 14.43 -3.10
N GLU A 147 -0.13 14.96 -3.18
CA GLU A 147 -0.65 15.63 -4.37
C GLU A 147 0.13 16.93 -4.63
N ALA A 148 0.32 17.78 -3.60
CA ALA A 148 1.11 19.00 -3.73
C ALA A 148 2.58 18.72 -4.08
N ILE A 149 3.16 17.66 -3.52
CA ILE A 149 4.54 17.23 -3.83
C ILE A 149 4.63 16.78 -5.30
N SER A 150 3.71 15.91 -5.74
CA SER A 150 3.65 15.44 -7.14
C SER A 150 3.44 16.60 -8.11
N ALA A 151 2.50 17.49 -7.82
CA ALA A 151 2.22 18.67 -8.64
C ALA A 151 3.44 19.58 -8.76
N THR A 152 4.17 19.79 -7.67
CA THR A 152 5.40 20.61 -7.64
C THR A 152 6.53 19.94 -8.41
N LEU A 153 6.73 18.62 -8.28
CA LEU A 153 7.75 17.90 -9.03
C LEU A 153 7.48 17.95 -10.55
N LYS A 154 6.22 17.80 -10.96
CA LYS A 154 5.80 17.83 -12.37
C LYS A 154 5.88 19.23 -12.99
N ASN A 155 5.64 20.27 -12.18
CA ASN A 155 5.57 21.66 -12.66
C ASN A 155 6.32 22.62 -11.71
N PRO A 156 7.65 22.50 -11.58
CA PRO A 156 8.42 23.31 -10.62
C PRO A 156 8.35 24.81 -10.96
N GLU A 157 8.36 25.18 -12.23
CA GLU A 157 8.28 26.57 -12.69
C GLU A 157 6.96 27.22 -12.27
N LYS A 158 5.83 26.54 -12.48
CA LYS A 158 4.51 27.04 -12.05
C LYS A 158 4.42 27.20 -10.53
N ALA A 159 4.99 26.27 -9.76
CA ALA A 159 5.03 26.36 -8.31
C ALA A 159 5.84 27.58 -7.83
N ILE A 160 6.95 27.87 -8.51
CA ILE A 160 7.78 29.06 -8.25
C ILE A 160 7.00 30.34 -8.60
N GLU A 161 6.41 30.42 -9.79
CA GLU A 161 5.60 31.57 -10.23
C GLU A 161 4.42 31.88 -9.29
N GLU A 162 3.70 30.85 -8.84
CA GLU A 162 2.59 31.02 -7.91
C GLU A 162 3.07 31.56 -6.54
N ALA A 163 4.20 31.06 -6.06
CA ALA A 163 4.82 31.53 -4.82
C ALA A 163 5.28 33.00 -4.93
N GLU A 164 5.85 33.41 -6.08
CA GLU A 164 6.17 34.82 -6.34
C GLU A 164 4.92 35.70 -6.31
N ARG A 165 3.86 35.26 -6.99
CA ARG A 165 2.60 36.00 -7.09
C ARG A 165 1.97 36.19 -5.70
N LYS A 166 1.90 35.13 -4.89
CA LYS A 166 1.38 35.18 -3.50
C LYS A 166 2.22 36.12 -2.64
N THR A 167 3.54 36.07 -2.77
CA THR A 167 4.46 36.95 -2.03
C THR A 167 4.28 38.41 -2.43
N LYS A 168 4.20 38.73 -3.73
CA LYS A 168 3.97 40.08 -4.25
C LYS A 168 2.62 40.62 -3.73
N ALA A 169 1.56 39.82 -3.81
CA ALA A 169 0.24 40.19 -3.30
C ALA A 169 0.24 40.44 -1.77
N ALA A 170 0.93 39.61 -0.98
CA ALA A 170 1.05 39.80 0.47
C ALA A 170 1.82 41.09 0.82
N LYS A 171 2.93 41.37 0.11
CA LYS A 171 3.69 42.63 0.26
C LYS A 171 2.84 43.85 -0.09
N GLU A 172 2.05 43.79 -1.17
CA GLU A 172 1.13 44.87 -1.55
C GLU A 172 0.01 45.09 -0.52
N GLN A 173 -0.56 44.01 0.02
CA GLN A 173 -1.56 44.11 1.09
C GLN A 173 -0.97 44.71 2.37
N GLN A 174 0.24 44.30 2.76
CA GLN A 174 0.95 44.90 3.89
C GLN A 174 1.29 46.37 3.64
N ALA A 175 1.73 46.73 2.42
CA ALA A 175 1.98 48.12 2.04
C ALA A 175 0.70 48.97 2.08
N LYS A 176 -0.45 48.42 1.62
CA LYS A 176 -1.76 49.06 1.74
C LYS A 176 -2.17 49.24 3.20
N LYS A 177 -2.07 48.19 4.03
CA LYS A 177 -2.34 48.28 5.47
C LYS A 177 -1.45 49.31 6.16
N ARG A 178 -0.15 49.37 5.85
CA ARG A 178 0.79 50.36 6.38
C ARG A 178 0.47 51.78 5.91
N LYS A 179 0.06 51.96 4.65
CA LYS A 179 -0.40 53.26 4.11
C LYS A 179 -1.69 53.72 4.81
N THR A 180 -2.60 52.80 5.10
CA THR A 180 -3.83 53.06 5.88
C THR A 180 -3.50 53.41 7.33
N LEU A 181 -2.66 52.62 8.00
CA LEU A 181 -2.22 52.87 9.38
C LEU A 181 -1.48 54.21 9.50
N ARG A 182 -0.64 54.57 8.53
CA ARG A 182 0.01 55.88 8.45
C ARG A 182 -0.98 57.02 8.24
N ARG A 183 -2.07 56.82 7.48
CA ARG A 183 -3.13 57.83 7.32
C ARG A 183 -3.97 58.01 8.58
N VAL A 184 -4.25 56.93 9.31
CA VAL A 184 -4.98 56.98 10.59
C VAL A 184 -4.10 57.59 11.68
N GLY A 185 -2.80 57.28 11.71
CA GLY A 185 -1.82 57.85 12.64
C GLY A 185 -1.48 59.33 12.41
N ILE A 186 -1.95 59.96 11.34
CA ILE A 186 -1.81 61.41 11.11
C ILE A 186 -2.91 62.20 11.84
N GLY A 187 -3.97 61.55 12.35
CA GLY A 187 -5.07 62.19 13.09
C GLY A 187 -4.93 62.21 14.62
N ALA A 188 -3.96 61.51 15.19
CA ALA A 188 -3.66 61.52 16.62
C ALA A 188 -2.24 62.08 16.81
N GLY A 189 -2.12 63.16 17.59
CA GLY A 189 -0.91 63.99 17.71
C GLY A 189 0.41 63.22 17.90
N ALA A 190 1.45 63.76 17.28
CA ALA A 190 2.80 63.23 17.21
C ALA A 190 3.50 63.06 18.58
N VAL A 191 4.37 62.05 18.70
CA VAL A 191 5.68 62.20 19.37
C VAL A 191 6.75 61.47 18.56
N VAL A 192 7.79 62.25 18.25
CA VAL A 192 9.03 61.90 17.56
C VAL A 192 9.93 61.07 18.49
N GLY A 193 10.47 59.95 17.99
CA GLY A 193 11.58 59.26 18.66
C GLY A 193 11.80 57.82 18.19
N GLY A 194 12.87 57.59 17.41
CA GLY A 194 13.44 56.26 17.20
C GLY A 194 13.02 55.53 15.92
N VAL A 195 13.72 55.81 14.82
CA VAL A 195 13.88 54.81 13.76
C VAL A 195 14.87 53.77 14.28
N LEU A 196 14.38 52.60 14.69
CA LEU A 196 15.21 51.42 14.95
C LEU A 196 14.58 50.20 14.27
N ILE A 197 15.16 49.90 13.11
CA ILE A 197 15.56 48.58 12.59
C ILE A 197 14.64 47.39 12.93
N GLY A 198 14.07 46.83 11.87
CA GLY A 198 13.43 45.52 11.86
C GLY A 198 13.38 44.93 10.45
N VAL A 199 14.50 44.99 9.72
CA VAL A 199 14.73 44.17 8.52
C VAL A 199 15.58 42.99 8.97
N THR A 200 14.98 42.05 9.69
CA THR A 200 15.62 40.78 10.05
C THR A 200 14.68 39.66 9.67
N GLY A 201 14.86 39.17 8.45
CA GLY A 201 14.17 37.97 7.96
C GLY A 201 14.14 37.88 6.43
N GLY A 202 15.30 37.71 5.77
CA GLY A 202 15.33 37.15 4.41
C GLY A 202 16.24 37.79 3.35
N LEU A 203 17.27 38.56 3.70
CA LEU A 203 18.24 39.08 2.72
C LEU A 203 19.66 38.61 3.03
N ALA A 204 19.96 37.35 2.69
CA ALA A 204 21.31 36.90 2.34
C ALA A 204 21.24 35.56 1.58
N ALA A 205 21.34 35.63 0.26
CA ALA A 205 22.09 34.67 -0.57
C ALA A 205 22.08 35.14 -2.04
N PRO A 206 23.19 35.71 -2.56
CA PRO A 206 23.44 35.69 -3.99
C PRO A 206 24.00 34.31 -4.39
N LEU A 207 23.47 33.81 -5.51
CA LEU A 207 24.10 32.90 -6.48
C LEU A 207 24.07 31.37 -6.21
N VAL A 208 22.92 30.73 -6.45
CA VAL A 208 22.82 29.51 -7.29
C VAL A 208 21.44 29.49 -7.97
N GLY A 209 21.41 29.63 -9.31
CA GLY A 209 20.21 29.53 -10.16
C GLY A 209 19.30 30.77 -10.11
N ALA A 210 19.30 31.58 -11.17
CA ALA A 210 18.48 32.80 -11.25
C ALA A 210 16.98 32.48 -11.03
N GLY A 211 16.44 32.84 -9.85
CA GLY A 211 15.00 32.78 -9.53
C GLY A 211 14.61 31.88 -8.34
N VAL A 212 15.14 30.65 -8.24
CA VAL A 212 14.63 29.66 -7.26
C VAL A 212 15.02 30.01 -5.82
N GLY A 213 16.30 30.33 -5.58
CA GLY A 213 16.78 30.69 -4.24
C GLY A 213 16.14 31.97 -3.69
N THR A 214 15.81 32.93 -4.56
CA THR A 214 15.13 34.18 -4.17
C THR A 214 13.70 33.95 -3.70
N VAL A 215 12.98 33.01 -4.33
CA VAL A 215 11.60 32.67 -3.92
C VAL A 215 11.57 31.99 -2.56
N LEU A 216 12.46 31.01 -2.33
CA LEU A 216 12.56 30.33 -1.03
C LEU A 216 12.95 31.30 0.11
N GLY A 217 13.86 32.24 -0.16
CA GLY A 217 14.19 33.32 0.77
C GLY A 217 12.99 34.20 1.14
N TRP A 218 12.11 34.52 0.19
CA TRP A 218 10.85 35.23 0.49
C TRP A 218 9.85 34.40 1.30
N LEU A 219 9.87 33.07 1.10
CA LEU A 219 9.19 32.12 1.96
C LEU A 219 9.90 31.90 3.30
N GLY A 220 10.88 32.75 3.67
CA GLY A 220 11.52 32.76 4.98
C GLY A 220 12.39 31.54 5.24
N ILE A 221 12.74 30.81 4.18
CA ILE A 221 13.58 29.63 4.22
C ILE A 221 15.00 30.10 3.94
N GLY A 222 15.88 29.96 4.91
CA GLY A 222 17.30 30.29 4.79
C GLY A 222 18.20 29.07 5.02
N GLY A 223 19.50 29.26 4.83
CA GLY A 223 20.51 28.25 5.14
C GLY A 223 20.44 27.00 4.24
N THR A 224 20.91 25.87 4.77
CA THR A 224 21.08 24.61 4.04
C THR A 224 19.78 24.11 3.42
N VAL A 225 18.65 24.21 4.13
CA VAL A 225 17.34 23.76 3.63
C VAL A 225 16.90 24.50 2.37
N ALA A 226 17.23 25.79 2.23
CA ALA A 226 16.93 26.55 1.02
C ALA A 226 17.72 26.01 -0.19
N GLY A 227 19.00 25.69 0.02
CA GLY A 227 19.86 25.10 -1.01
C GLY A 227 19.36 23.74 -1.48
N VAL A 228 19.05 22.84 -0.53
CA VAL A 228 18.55 21.49 -0.83
C VAL A 228 17.22 21.53 -1.59
N LEU A 229 16.27 22.38 -1.15
CA LEU A 229 15.00 22.56 -1.87
C LEU A 229 15.20 23.12 -3.28
N ALA A 230 16.10 24.09 -3.46
CA ALA A 230 16.40 24.65 -4.78
C ALA A 230 17.00 23.59 -5.72
N THR A 231 17.93 22.77 -5.22
CA THR A 231 18.50 21.64 -5.98
C THR A 231 17.44 20.59 -6.30
N GLY A 232 16.53 20.29 -5.37
CA GLY A 232 15.43 19.37 -5.58
C GLY A 232 14.47 19.84 -6.67
N LEU A 233 14.09 21.11 -6.67
CA LEU A 233 13.27 21.73 -7.73
C LEU A 233 13.99 21.71 -9.09
N ALA A 234 15.29 22.04 -9.13
CA ALA A 234 16.07 22.04 -10.37
C ALA A 234 16.26 20.64 -10.97
N SER A 235 16.22 19.59 -10.14
CA SER A 235 16.35 18.19 -10.58
C SER A 235 15.02 17.48 -10.80
N SER A 236 13.89 18.18 -10.68
CA SER A 236 12.57 17.55 -10.66
C SER A 236 12.23 16.76 -11.94
N GLY A 237 12.75 17.16 -13.11
CA GLY A 237 12.58 16.42 -14.36
C GLY A 237 13.21 15.02 -14.32
N VAL A 238 14.41 14.89 -13.73
CA VAL A 238 15.09 13.59 -13.55
C VAL A 238 14.34 12.75 -12.51
N VAL A 239 13.88 13.38 -11.43
CA VAL A 239 13.08 12.72 -10.38
C VAL A 239 11.76 12.21 -10.94
N CYS A 240 11.01 13.01 -11.69
CA CYS A 240 9.79 12.61 -12.38
C CYS A 240 10.03 11.45 -13.35
N GLY A 241 11.14 11.48 -14.12
CA GLY A 241 11.54 10.37 -14.97
C GLY A 241 11.77 9.07 -14.20
N ALA A 242 12.39 9.14 -13.02
CA ALA A 242 12.63 7.97 -12.16
C ALA A 242 11.37 7.44 -11.47
N LEU A 243 10.48 8.33 -11.02
CA LEU A 243 9.24 7.96 -10.32
C LEU A 243 8.14 7.48 -11.27
N PHE A 244 7.95 8.16 -12.40
CA PHE A 244 6.79 7.95 -13.28
C PHE A 244 7.16 7.36 -14.65
N GLY A 245 8.39 7.57 -15.12
CA GLY A 245 8.80 7.36 -16.51
C GLY A 245 9.01 5.91 -16.98
N VAL A 246 8.64 4.91 -16.19
CA VAL A 246 8.82 3.50 -16.56
C VAL A 246 7.54 2.88 -17.12
N TYR A 247 6.38 3.18 -16.55
CA TYR A 247 5.11 2.56 -16.96
C TYR A 247 4.68 3.02 -18.35
N GLY A 248 4.37 2.07 -19.25
CA GLY A 248 4.00 2.35 -20.65
C GLY A 248 5.19 2.71 -21.57
N SER A 249 6.42 2.76 -21.05
CA SER A 249 7.62 2.94 -21.87
C SER A 249 7.89 1.70 -22.74
N LYS A 250 8.56 1.88 -23.90
CA LYS A 250 9.01 0.75 -24.73
C LYS A 250 9.82 -0.29 -23.93
N LYS A 251 10.60 0.15 -22.93
CA LYS A 251 11.39 -0.74 -22.06
C LYS A 251 10.52 -1.54 -21.09
N SER A 252 9.49 -0.94 -20.49
CA SER A 252 8.54 -1.67 -19.65
C SER A 252 7.67 -2.61 -20.47
N ALA A 253 7.23 -2.20 -21.66
CA ALA A 253 6.51 -3.07 -22.57
C ALA A 253 7.37 -4.27 -22.97
N GLN A 254 8.65 -4.05 -23.31
CA GLN A 254 9.61 -5.11 -23.57
C GLN A 254 9.90 -5.98 -22.34
N ALA A 255 9.95 -5.41 -21.14
CA ALA A 255 10.12 -6.20 -19.92
C ALA A 255 8.94 -7.15 -19.75
N VAL A 256 7.71 -6.65 -19.82
CA VAL A 256 6.49 -7.47 -19.77
C VAL A 256 6.51 -8.54 -20.88
N ASP A 257 6.77 -8.15 -22.13
CA ASP A 257 6.83 -9.04 -23.30
C ASP A 257 7.93 -10.10 -23.23
N ARG A 258 9.06 -9.83 -22.56
CA ARG A 258 10.12 -10.85 -22.36
C ARG A 258 9.69 -11.95 -21.39
N TYR A 259 8.86 -11.61 -20.41
CA TYR A 259 8.43 -12.54 -19.36
C TYR A 259 7.06 -13.17 -19.63
N THR A 260 6.36 -12.79 -20.71
CA THR A 260 5.16 -13.48 -21.21
C THR A 260 5.45 -14.85 -21.82
N SER A 261 6.72 -15.25 -21.97
CA SER A 261 7.06 -16.61 -22.37
C SER A 261 6.69 -17.68 -21.34
N GLU A 262 6.49 -17.31 -20.07
CA GLU A 262 6.06 -18.23 -19.00
C GLU A 262 4.55 -18.16 -18.69
N VAL A 263 3.88 -17.07 -19.12
CA VAL A 263 2.47 -16.74 -18.88
C VAL A 263 1.92 -16.04 -20.12
N ASN A 264 0.95 -16.64 -20.80
CA ASN A 264 0.54 -16.26 -22.16
C ASN A 264 -0.22 -14.93 -22.22
N ASP A 265 -1.00 -14.66 -21.17
CA ASP A 265 -1.85 -13.48 -21.10
C ASP A 265 -1.47 -12.68 -19.85
N LEU A 266 -0.60 -11.68 -19.98
CA LEU A 266 -0.14 -10.85 -18.86
C LEU A 266 -0.15 -9.37 -19.25
N ALA A 267 -0.87 -8.55 -18.47
CA ALA A 267 -0.86 -7.10 -18.64
C ALA A 267 -1.13 -6.37 -17.32
N ILE A 268 -0.59 -5.16 -17.18
CA ILE A 268 -0.93 -4.26 -16.06
C ILE A 268 -1.90 -3.21 -16.61
N LYS A 269 -3.18 -3.32 -16.25
CA LYS A 269 -4.25 -2.45 -16.74
C LYS A 269 -4.58 -1.35 -15.74
N PRO A 270 -4.68 -0.07 -16.16
CA PRO A 270 -5.17 0.98 -15.28
C PRO A 270 -6.64 0.76 -14.95
N VAL A 271 -7.02 0.87 -13.68
CA VAL A 271 -8.44 0.80 -13.25
C VAL A 271 -9.16 2.11 -13.58
N SER A 272 -8.44 3.23 -13.45
CA SER A 272 -8.87 4.56 -13.87
C SER A 272 -7.73 5.26 -14.62
N ALA A 273 -8.01 6.36 -15.32
CA ALA A 273 -6.98 7.16 -15.99
C ALA A 273 -5.83 7.49 -15.00
N PRO A 274 -4.57 7.07 -15.29
CA PRO A 274 -3.43 7.34 -14.43
C PRO A 274 -3.24 8.84 -14.21
N LYS A 275 -3.00 9.21 -12.95
CA LYS A 275 -2.72 10.59 -12.50
C LYS A 275 -1.24 10.81 -12.21
N ASP A 276 -0.42 9.77 -12.33
CA ASP A 276 1.00 9.74 -11.97
C ASP A 276 1.18 10.12 -10.48
N THR A 277 0.53 9.39 -9.59
CA THR A 277 0.61 9.61 -8.14
C THR A 277 1.92 9.07 -7.58
N LEU A 278 2.33 9.56 -6.40
CA LEU A 278 3.62 9.18 -5.80
C LEU A 278 3.68 7.73 -5.34
N ALA A 279 2.53 7.09 -5.06
CA ALA A 279 2.42 5.68 -4.75
C ALA A 279 1.54 4.95 -5.78
N VAL A 280 1.67 3.64 -5.84
CA VAL A 280 0.94 2.77 -6.79
C VAL A 280 0.28 1.62 -6.04
N ARG A 281 -0.92 1.24 -6.50
CA ARG A 281 -1.59 0.01 -6.08
C ARG A 281 -1.70 -0.97 -7.22
N ILE A 282 -1.34 -2.23 -6.97
CA ILE A 282 -1.58 -3.34 -7.89
C ILE A 282 -2.59 -4.28 -7.25
N CYS A 283 -3.71 -4.46 -7.93
CA CYS A 283 -4.77 -5.35 -7.53
C CYS A 283 -4.76 -6.62 -8.38
N VAL A 284 -4.98 -7.77 -7.78
CA VAL A 284 -4.93 -9.07 -8.45
C VAL A 284 -6.19 -9.88 -8.13
N SER A 285 -7.01 -10.10 -9.14
CA SER A 285 -8.20 -10.97 -9.06
C SER A 285 -7.79 -12.45 -9.10
N GLY A 286 -8.47 -13.29 -8.32
CA GLY A 286 -8.17 -14.73 -8.23
C GLY A 286 -9.09 -15.68 -9.01
N TRP A 287 -10.16 -15.14 -9.59
CA TRP A 287 -11.05 -15.80 -10.55
C TRP A 287 -11.86 -14.70 -11.25
N LEU A 288 -12.41 -14.98 -12.44
CA LEU A 288 -13.11 -13.98 -13.25
C LEU A 288 -14.43 -14.54 -13.75
N GLY A 289 -15.55 -13.85 -13.53
CA GLY A 289 -16.83 -14.16 -14.19
C GLY A 289 -16.84 -13.70 -15.65
N SER A 290 -16.19 -12.57 -15.92
CA SER A 290 -16.02 -12.00 -17.25
C SER A 290 -14.67 -11.26 -17.36
N PRO A 291 -14.21 -10.90 -18.57
CA PRO A 291 -12.96 -10.15 -18.76
C PRO A 291 -12.92 -8.80 -18.01
N GLU A 292 -14.09 -8.17 -17.78
CA GLU A 292 -14.22 -6.91 -17.04
C GLU A 292 -13.86 -7.06 -15.56
N ASP A 293 -13.96 -8.27 -15.01
CA ASP A 293 -13.62 -8.57 -13.60
C ASP A 293 -12.12 -8.41 -13.30
N VAL A 294 -11.29 -8.20 -14.32
CA VAL A 294 -9.90 -7.81 -14.13
C VAL A 294 -9.83 -6.47 -13.40
N THR A 295 -10.62 -5.46 -13.82
CA THR A 295 -10.57 -4.10 -13.24
C THR A 295 -11.78 -3.76 -12.39
N ALA A 296 -12.96 -4.32 -12.69
CA ALA A 296 -14.23 -3.94 -12.07
C ALA A 296 -14.27 -4.05 -10.52
N PRO A 297 -13.69 -5.08 -9.86
CA PRO A 297 -13.70 -5.15 -8.38
C PRO A 297 -12.90 -4.04 -7.70
N TRP A 298 -12.02 -3.37 -8.45
CA TRP A 298 -11.00 -2.47 -7.93
C TRP A 298 -11.35 -0.99 -8.10
N THR A 299 -12.53 -0.68 -8.66
CA THR A 299 -13.05 0.69 -8.76
C THR A 299 -13.29 1.34 -7.40
N VAL A 300 -13.36 0.53 -6.33
CA VAL A 300 -13.49 0.94 -4.92
C VAL A 300 -12.38 1.87 -4.42
N PHE A 301 -11.27 1.99 -5.15
CA PHE A 301 -10.15 2.84 -4.77
C PHE A 301 -10.23 4.24 -5.39
N GLU A 302 -9.90 5.24 -4.59
CA GLU A 302 -9.71 6.62 -4.99
C GLU A 302 -8.31 7.13 -4.57
N GLY A 303 -7.94 8.33 -5.06
CA GLY A 303 -6.69 8.99 -4.70
C GLY A 303 -5.48 8.53 -5.51
N GLU A 304 -5.03 7.28 -5.31
CA GLU A 304 -3.79 6.73 -5.89
C GLU A 304 -4.01 6.05 -7.26
N ASP A 305 -2.95 6.03 -8.08
CA ASP A 305 -2.87 5.21 -9.29
C ASP A 305 -3.07 3.74 -8.93
N THR A 306 -4.20 3.20 -9.36
CA THR A 306 -4.58 1.81 -9.13
C THR A 306 -4.58 1.05 -10.45
N PHE A 307 -3.83 -0.05 -10.48
CA PHE A 307 -3.73 -0.96 -11.60
C PHE A 307 -4.26 -2.33 -11.22
N ALA A 308 -4.84 -3.04 -12.18
CA ALA A 308 -5.16 -4.45 -12.08
C ALA A 308 -4.16 -5.27 -12.88
N LEU A 309 -3.71 -6.39 -12.33
CA LEU A 309 -2.96 -7.39 -13.06
C LEU A 309 -3.95 -8.27 -13.84
N GLN A 310 -3.93 -8.16 -15.16
CA GLN A 310 -4.49 -9.18 -16.04
C GLN A 310 -3.53 -10.36 -16.09
N TRP A 311 -4.04 -11.55 -15.82
CA TRP A 311 -3.29 -12.79 -15.98
C TRP A 311 -4.22 -13.94 -16.37
N GLU A 312 -3.85 -14.71 -17.40
CA GLU A 312 -4.48 -15.98 -17.79
C GLU A 312 -6.03 -15.93 -17.75
N VAL A 313 -6.63 -14.94 -18.42
CA VAL A 313 -8.07 -14.63 -18.31
C VAL A 313 -8.94 -15.84 -18.61
N ASP A 314 -8.60 -16.63 -19.64
CA ASP A 314 -9.34 -17.83 -20.01
C ASP A 314 -9.34 -18.87 -18.88
N ALA A 315 -8.17 -19.14 -18.27
CA ALA A 315 -8.04 -20.08 -17.16
C ALA A 315 -8.82 -19.60 -15.91
N LEU A 316 -8.83 -18.29 -15.65
CA LEU A 316 -9.61 -17.72 -14.54
C LEU A 316 -11.11 -17.77 -14.77
N MET A 317 -11.56 -17.65 -16.01
CA MET A 317 -12.97 -17.80 -16.39
C MET A 317 -13.42 -19.28 -16.33
N GLU A 318 -12.58 -20.20 -16.79
CA GLU A 318 -12.81 -21.63 -16.62
C GLU A 318 -12.89 -22.02 -15.15
N LEU A 319 -11.99 -21.47 -14.32
CA LEU A 319 -12.04 -21.65 -12.88
C LEU A 319 -13.37 -21.13 -12.30
N SER A 320 -13.79 -19.93 -12.65
CA SER A 320 -15.05 -19.35 -12.16
C SER A 320 -16.27 -20.23 -12.50
N LYS A 321 -16.33 -20.74 -13.74
CA LYS A 321 -17.37 -21.70 -14.17
C LYS A 321 -17.34 -22.97 -13.33
N ALA A 322 -16.16 -23.54 -13.10
CA ALA A 322 -15.99 -24.74 -12.29
C ALA A 322 -16.39 -24.53 -10.82
N LEU A 323 -16.01 -23.39 -10.22
CA LEU A 323 -16.44 -23.01 -8.87
C LEU A 323 -17.96 -22.82 -8.79
N GLY A 324 -18.56 -22.17 -9.80
CA GLY A 324 -20.01 -22.01 -9.89
C GLY A 324 -20.75 -23.34 -9.99
N ALA A 325 -20.24 -24.27 -10.80
CA ALA A 325 -20.78 -25.63 -10.90
C ALA A 325 -20.63 -26.41 -9.59
N LEU A 326 -19.48 -26.29 -8.93
CA LEU A 326 -19.22 -26.91 -7.63
C LEU A 326 -20.23 -26.43 -6.58
N VAL A 327 -20.43 -25.12 -6.43
CA VAL A 327 -21.38 -24.54 -5.47
C VAL A 327 -22.82 -24.98 -5.73
N LYS A 328 -23.20 -25.17 -7.00
CA LYS A 328 -24.56 -25.60 -7.37
C LYS A 328 -24.84 -27.09 -7.10
N SER A 329 -23.82 -27.93 -6.89
CA SER A 329 -24.01 -29.38 -6.66
C SER A 329 -24.74 -29.67 -5.34
N GLU A 330 -25.57 -30.73 -5.31
CA GLU A 330 -26.37 -31.10 -4.13
C GLU A 330 -25.51 -31.33 -2.88
N ALA A 331 -24.37 -32.03 -3.05
CA ALA A 331 -23.43 -32.28 -1.96
C ALA A 331 -22.83 -30.98 -1.38
N MET A 332 -22.50 -30.00 -2.23
CA MET A 332 -21.96 -28.73 -1.77
C MET A 332 -23.03 -27.81 -1.17
N ARG A 333 -24.27 -27.89 -1.65
CA ARG A 333 -25.42 -27.23 -1.00
C ARG A 333 -25.64 -27.78 0.41
N PHE A 334 -25.48 -29.08 0.62
CA PHE A 334 -25.52 -29.70 1.95
C PHE A 334 -24.38 -29.19 2.85
N VAL A 335 -23.14 -29.17 2.34
CA VAL A 335 -21.99 -28.66 3.10
C VAL A 335 -22.20 -27.18 3.49
N GLY A 336 -22.67 -26.35 2.56
CA GLY A 336 -23.00 -24.95 2.84
C GLY A 336 -24.11 -24.80 3.90
N ALA A 337 -25.18 -25.59 3.81
CA ALA A 337 -26.27 -25.57 4.78
C ALA A 337 -25.82 -25.93 6.21
N GLU A 338 -24.89 -26.88 6.34
CA GLU A 338 -24.35 -27.27 7.65
C GLU A 338 -23.42 -26.19 8.24
N VAL A 339 -22.61 -25.53 7.41
CA VAL A 339 -21.75 -24.40 7.82
C VAL A 339 -22.60 -23.24 8.34
N LEU A 340 -23.73 -22.95 7.71
CA LEU A 340 -24.70 -21.95 8.18
C LEU A 340 -25.29 -22.29 9.56
N LYS A 341 -25.45 -23.58 9.89
CA LYS A 341 -25.93 -24.04 11.21
C LYS A 341 -24.84 -24.03 12.31
N ARG A 342 -23.63 -23.56 12.00
CA ARG A 342 -22.48 -23.45 12.92
C ARG A 342 -22.04 -24.79 13.53
N THR A 343 -22.27 -25.91 12.84
CA THR A 343 -21.71 -27.19 13.24
C THR A 343 -20.25 -27.22 12.79
N ALA A 344 -19.32 -27.37 13.75
CA ALA A 344 -17.89 -27.31 13.48
C ALA A 344 -17.52 -28.22 12.29
N PHE A 345 -16.86 -27.63 11.28
CA PHE A 345 -16.40 -28.26 10.05
C PHE A 345 -15.94 -29.71 10.29
N ALA A 346 -15.10 -29.96 11.30
CA ALA A 346 -14.56 -31.28 11.65
C ALA A 346 -15.59 -32.43 11.74
N ALA A 347 -16.78 -32.19 12.30
CA ALA A 347 -17.84 -33.21 12.45
C ALA A 347 -18.58 -33.48 11.13
N LEU A 348 -18.83 -32.42 10.34
CA LEU A 348 -19.42 -32.49 9.00
C LEU A 348 -18.53 -33.28 8.02
N TRP A 349 -17.21 -33.11 8.12
CA TRP A 349 -16.25 -33.78 7.24
C TRP A 349 -16.18 -35.31 7.43
N ALA A 350 -16.45 -35.80 8.64
CA ALA A 350 -16.52 -37.23 8.93
C ALA A 350 -17.80 -37.89 8.38
N ALA A 351 -18.82 -37.09 8.04
CA ALA A 351 -20.11 -37.56 7.55
C ALA A 351 -20.19 -37.67 6.01
N LEU A 352 -19.22 -37.12 5.27
CA LEU A 352 -19.18 -37.24 3.81
C LEU A 352 -18.60 -38.59 3.39
N SER A 353 -19.34 -39.33 2.56
CA SER A 353 -18.89 -40.62 2.02
C SER A 353 -17.69 -40.45 1.07
N PRO A 354 -16.85 -41.49 0.90
CA PRO A 354 -15.76 -41.49 -0.09
C PRO A 354 -16.21 -41.18 -1.52
N THR A 355 -17.45 -41.53 -1.88
CA THR A 355 -18.02 -41.26 -3.21
C THR A 355 -18.27 -39.77 -3.47
N ILE A 356 -18.67 -39.02 -2.45
CA ILE A 356 -18.86 -37.56 -2.54
C ILE A 356 -17.51 -36.88 -2.78
N TRP A 357 -16.45 -37.34 -2.12
CA TRP A 357 -15.10 -36.84 -2.33
C TRP A 357 -14.59 -37.06 -3.76
N VAL A 358 -14.87 -38.22 -4.36
CA VAL A 358 -14.47 -38.50 -5.74
C VAL A 358 -15.15 -37.54 -6.74
N ARG A 359 -16.42 -37.20 -6.52
CA ARG A 359 -17.16 -36.27 -7.40
C ARG A 359 -16.69 -34.82 -7.27
N ILE A 360 -16.48 -34.37 -6.03
CA ILE A 360 -15.85 -33.07 -5.74
C ILE A 360 -14.45 -33.01 -6.37
N ALA A 361 -13.67 -34.10 -6.28
CA ALA A 361 -12.39 -34.20 -6.93
C ALA A 361 -12.54 -34.01 -8.44
N GLN A 362 -13.43 -34.75 -9.11
CA GLN A 362 -13.62 -34.66 -10.56
C GLN A 362 -14.05 -33.27 -11.05
N LEU A 363 -14.87 -32.54 -10.27
CA LEU A 363 -15.33 -31.18 -10.60
C LEU A 363 -14.24 -30.11 -10.36
N ALA A 364 -13.40 -30.30 -9.34
CA ALA A 364 -12.39 -29.33 -8.93
C ALA A 364 -11.00 -29.59 -9.54
N SER A 365 -10.64 -30.84 -9.83
CA SER A 365 -9.24 -31.26 -9.93
C SER A 365 -8.50 -30.83 -11.19
N ASN A 366 -9.18 -30.34 -12.22
CA ASN A 366 -8.51 -29.85 -13.44
C ASN A 366 -8.41 -28.31 -13.46
N PRO A 367 -9.51 -27.52 -13.42
CA PRO A 367 -9.41 -26.07 -13.56
C PRO A 367 -8.71 -25.39 -12.37
N TRP A 368 -8.98 -25.83 -11.13
CA TRP A 368 -8.33 -25.26 -9.95
C TRP A 368 -6.83 -25.55 -9.90
N ALA A 369 -6.44 -26.81 -10.13
CA ALA A 369 -5.03 -27.20 -10.11
C ALA A 369 -4.25 -26.49 -11.22
N HIS A 370 -4.85 -26.38 -12.42
CA HIS A 370 -4.28 -25.64 -13.54
C HIS A 370 -4.12 -24.15 -13.22
N ALA A 371 -5.19 -23.47 -12.81
CA ALA A 371 -5.16 -22.05 -12.47
C ALA A 371 -4.20 -21.76 -11.30
N ARG A 372 -4.10 -22.64 -10.30
CA ARG A 372 -3.11 -22.54 -9.21
C ARG A 372 -1.68 -22.64 -9.72
N SER A 373 -1.40 -23.58 -10.63
CA SER A 373 -0.07 -23.71 -11.24
C SER A 373 0.32 -22.45 -12.03
N LEU A 374 -0.64 -21.88 -12.76
CA LEU A 374 -0.47 -20.59 -13.44
C LEU A 374 -0.23 -19.45 -12.44
N ALA A 375 -1.00 -19.38 -11.35
CA ALA A 375 -0.82 -18.36 -10.31
C ALA A 375 0.60 -18.32 -9.75
N VAL A 376 1.22 -19.49 -9.53
CA VAL A 376 2.61 -19.57 -9.05
C VAL A 376 3.58 -18.97 -10.06
N LYS A 377 3.43 -19.29 -11.35
CA LYS A 377 4.26 -18.72 -12.43
C LYS A 377 4.04 -17.21 -12.55
N THR A 378 2.78 -16.77 -12.59
CA THR A 378 2.41 -15.36 -12.64
C THR A 378 2.97 -14.58 -11.46
N GLY A 379 2.94 -15.15 -10.25
CA GLY A 379 3.50 -14.52 -9.06
C GLY A 379 5.01 -14.29 -9.18
N ARG A 380 5.74 -15.29 -9.68
CA ARG A 380 7.17 -15.13 -9.99
C ARG A 380 7.42 -14.02 -11.02
N VAL A 381 6.66 -13.99 -12.11
CA VAL A 381 6.77 -12.95 -13.13
C VAL A 381 6.45 -11.57 -12.56
N LEU A 382 5.39 -11.44 -11.76
CA LEU A 382 5.07 -10.20 -11.05
C LEU A 382 6.24 -9.76 -10.17
N GLY A 383 6.84 -10.67 -9.39
CA GLY A 383 8.02 -10.38 -8.59
C GLY A 383 9.20 -9.82 -9.41
N ILE A 384 9.47 -10.40 -10.58
CA ILE A 384 10.50 -9.90 -11.52
C ILE A 384 10.18 -8.49 -11.99
N LEU A 385 8.94 -8.24 -12.41
CA LEU A 385 8.49 -6.92 -12.87
C LEU A 385 8.61 -5.85 -11.78
N LEU A 386 8.25 -6.20 -10.54
CA LEU A 386 8.40 -5.31 -9.39
C LEU A 386 9.88 -5.00 -9.10
N ALA A 387 10.75 -6.00 -9.09
CA ALA A 387 12.19 -5.82 -8.90
C ALA A 387 12.81 -4.92 -10.00
N GLN A 388 12.30 -5.02 -11.24
CA GLN A 388 12.73 -4.19 -12.38
C GLN A 388 12.12 -2.79 -12.39
N ARG A 389 11.31 -2.42 -11.39
CA ARG A 389 10.70 -1.09 -11.27
C ARG A 389 9.86 -0.70 -12.48
N VAL A 390 9.10 -1.64 -13.06
CA VAL A 390 8.28 -1.35 -14.26
C VAL A 390 7.23 -0.25 -14.05
N LEU A 391 6.86 0.03 -12.79
CA LEU A 391 5.95 1.10 -12.37
C LEU A 391 6.68 2.35 -11.82
N GLY A 392 8.01 2.40 -11.99
CA GLY A 392 8.89 3.43 -11.49
C GLY A 392 9.35 3.21 -10.05
N ASN A 393 10.15 4.14 -9.52
CA ASN A 393 10.70 4.10 -8.17
C ASN A 393 9.69 4.58 -7.11
N ARG A 394 8.48 4.01 -7.14
CA ARG A 394 7.36 4.34 -6.27
C ARG A 394 7.07 3.18 -5.30
N PRO A 395 6.59 3.46 -4.08
CA PRO A 395 6.15 2.42 -3.16
C PRO A 395 4.88 1.76 -3.71
N ILE A 396 4.79 0.44 -3.54
CA ILE A 396 3.72 -0.37 -4.11
C ILE A 396 2.88 -0.97 -2.98
N THR A 397 1.56 -0.82 -3.08
CA THR A 397 0.58 -1.57 -2.31
C THR A 397 0.04 -2.72 -3.15
N LEU A 398 0.03 -3.95 -2.60
CA LEU A 398 -0.51 -5.13 -3.27
C LEU A 398 -1.83 -5.55 -2.63
N VAL A 399 -2.86 -5.77 -3.44
CA VAL A 399 -4.18 -6.23 -2.97
C VAL A 399 -4.64 -7.39 -3.81
N GLY A 400 -5.06 -8.50 -3.21
CA GLY A 400 -5.61 -9.60 -3.99
C GLY A 400 -6.51 -10.48 -3.18
N TYR A 401 -7.39 -11.19 -3.87
CA TYR A 401 -8.25 -12.22 -3.28
C TYR A 401 -8.04 -13.57 -3.97
N SER A 402 -8.33 -14.68 -3.27
CA SER A 402 -8.27 -16.04 -3.84
C SER A 402 -6.90 -16.32 -4.48
N LEU A 403 -6.83 -16.91 -5.68
CA LEU A 403 -5.56 -17.16 -6.40
C LEU A 403 -4.78 -15.87 -6.68
N GLY A 404 -5.42 -14.70 -6.72
CA GLY A 404 -4.73 -13.43 -6.84
C GLY A 404 -3.89 -13.10 -5.60
N SER A 405 -4.34 -13.52 -4.41
CA SER A 405 -3.51 -13.49 -3.21
C SER A 405 -2.33 -14.46 -3.31
N LEU A 406 -2.50 -15.63 -3.94
CA LEU A 406 -1.40 -16.56 -4.17
C LEU A 406 -0.36 -15.96 -5.14
N VAL A 407 -0.79 -15.32 -6.24
CA VAL A 407 0.10 -14.58 -7.15
C VAL A 407 0.93 -13.55 -6.38
N ILE A 408 0.30 -12.74 -5.52
CA ILE A 408 1.00 -11.75 -4.69
C ILE A 408 1.96 -12.43 -3.72
N PHE A 409 1.53 -13.50 -3.05
CA PHE A 409 2.36 -14.19 -2.09
C PHE A 409 3.63 -14.77 -2.75
N GLU A 410 3.50 -15.41 -3.91
CA GLU A 410 4.62 -15.93 -4.68
C GLU A 410 5.54 -14.80 -5.21
N ALA A 411 4.98 -13.63 -5.54
CA ALA A 411 5.78 -12.45 -5.87
C ALA A 411 6.62 -11.98 -4.66
N LEU A 412 6.04 -11.97 -3.45
CA LEU A 412 6.77 -11.65 -2.22
C LEU A 412 7.86 -12.68 -1.91
N GLN A 413 7.58 -13.97 -2.11
CA GLN A 413 8.57 -15.04 -1.96
C GLN A 413 9.75 -14.86 -2.92
N TYR A 414 9.47 -14.51 -4.18
CA TYR A 414 10.51 -14.19 -5.15
C TYR A 414 11.34 -12.98 -4.69
N LEU A 415 10.71 -11.88 -4.28
CA LEU A 415 11.41 -10.70 -3.77
C LEU A 415 12.22 -11.00 -2.50
N ALA A 416 11.72 -11.86 -1.62
CA ALA A 416 12.42 -12.26 -0.41
C ALA A 416 13.70 -13.06 -0.71
N SER A 417 13.75 -13.75 -1.86
CA SER A 417 14.93 -14.48 -2.34
C SER A 417 16.02 -13.60 -2.94
N LEU A 418 15.70 -12.35 -3.31
CA LEU A 418 16.65 -11.39 -3.85
C LEU A 418 17.43 -10.66 -2.74
N PRO A 419 18.58 -10.04 -3.07
CA PRO A 419 19.32 -9.22 -2.13
C PRO A 419 18.45 -8.10 -1.52
N PRO A 420 18.44 -7.90 -0.20
CA PRO A 420 17.64 -6.85 0.45
C PRO A 420 17.86 -5.44 -0.12
N SER A 421 19.05 -5.13 -0.63
CA SER A 421 19.36 -3.84 -1.27
C SER A 421 18.50 -3.53 -2.50
N GLU A 422 17.93 -4.55 -3.15
CA GLU A 422 17.10 -4.38 -4.34
C GLU A 422 15.60 -4.30 -3.99
N THR A 423 15.21 -4.88 -2.84
CA THR A 423 13.80 -5.13 -2.51
C THR A 423 13.25 -4.31 -1.35
N THR A 424 14.08 -3.91 -0.39
CA THR A 424 13.68 -3.12 0.80
C THR A 424 12.80 -1.91 0.47
N PRO A 425 13.07 -1.09 -0.57
CA PRO A 425 12.23 0.09 -0.84
C PRO A 425 10.95 -0.18 -1.66
N LEU A 426 10.60 -1.43 -2.02
CA LEU A 426 9.52 -1.74 -2.97
C LEU A 426 8.12 -1.72 -2.36
N ILE A 427 7.88 -2.62 -1.41
CA ILE A 427 6.52 -3.00 -1.01
C ILE A 427 6.15 -2.27 0.27
N GLN A 428 5.11 -1.45 0.19
CA GLN A 428 4.58 -0.75 1.35
C GLN A 428 3.63 -1.63 2.13
N ASP A 429 2.45 -1.89 1.57
CA ASP A 429 1.38 -2.63 2.24
C ASP A 429 0.90 -3.78 1.36
N VAL A 430 0.40 -4.84 1.99
CA VAL A 430 -0.13 -6.03 1.32
C VAL A 430 -1.42 -6.46 2.00
N TYR A 431 -2.47 -6.68 1.21
CA TYR A 431 -3.77 -7.16 1.68
C TYR A 431 -4.16 -8.42 0.89
N LEU A 432 -4.22 -9.56 1.59
CA LEU A 432 -4.52 -10.87 1.01
C LEU A 432 -5.85 -11.37 1.58
N PHE A 433 -6.82 -11.66 0.71
CA PHE A 433 -8.16 -12.08 1.10
C PHE A 433 -8.49 -13.49 0.63
N GLY A 434 -8.87 -14.40 1.53
CA GLY A 434 -9.21 -15.77 1.16
C GLY A 434 -8.03 -16.51 0.49
N ALA A 435 -6.80 -16.24 0.93
CA ALA A 435 -5.60 -16.70 0.28
C ALA A 435 -5.44 -18.24 0.35
N PRO A 436 -5.35 -18.96 -0.79
CA PRO A 436 -5.09 -20.40 -0.81
C PRO A 436 -3.60 -20.70 -0.61
N VAL A 437 -3.01 -20.10 0.43
CA VAL A 437 -1.59 -20.20 0.81
C VAL A 437 -1.50 -20.94 2.14
N THR A 438 -0.52 -21.80 2.31
CA THR A 438 -0.28 -22.49 3.59
C THR A 438 0.13 -21.50 4.68
N THR A 439 -0.17 -21.77 5.95
CA THR A 439 0.30 -20.93 7.06
C THR A 439 1.74 -21.26 7.50
N ASP A 440 2.63 -21.55 6.53
CA ASP A 440 4.03 -21.86 6.81
C ASP A 440 4.75 -20.63 7.40
N GLU A 441 5.17 -20.72 8.65
CA GLU A 441 5.73 -19.57 9.39
C GLU A 441 6.96 -18.99 8.71
N ARG A 442 7.79 -19.83 8.07
CA ARG A 442 9.01 -19.40 7.39
C ARG A 442 8.69 -18.57 6.16
N ALA A 443 7.78 -19.03 5.30
CA ALA A 443 7.34 -18.30 4.12
C ALA A 443 6.70 -16.96 4.50
N TRP A 444 5.80 -16.96 5.47
CA TRP A 444 5.16 -15.72 5.93
C TRP A 444 6.14 -14.75 6.59
N SER A 445 7.14 -15.24 7.33
CA SER A 445 8.21 -14.39 7.89
C SER A 445 9.08 -13.76 6.80
N ALA A 446 9.38 -14.51 5.73
CA ALA A 446 10.10 -13.99 4.57
C ALA A 446 9.31 -12.91 3.83
N ALA A 447 8.02 -13.14 3.58
CA ALA A 447 7.12 -12.13 3.04
C ALA A 447 7.04 -10.89 3.96
N ARG A 448 6.95 -11.09 5.28
CA ARG A 448 6.90 -10.02 6.27
C ARG A 448 8.15 -9.13 6.27
N ARG A 449 9.36 -9.69 6.08
CA ARG A 449 10.58 -8.88 5.94
C ARG A 449 10.53 -7.95 4.73
N VAL A 450 9.93 -8.38 3.62
CA VAL A 450 9.88 -7.60 2.36
C VAL A 450 8.91 -6.41 2.45
N VAL A 451 7.84 -6.55 3.23
CA VAL A 451 6.80 -5.53 3.35
C VAL A 451 7.23 -4.48 4.39
N ALA A 452 7.18 -3.20 4.04
CA ALA A 452 7.61 -2.11 4.91
C ALA A 452 6.56 -1.70 5.97
N GLY A 453 5.29 -1.80 5.61
CA GLY A 453 4.12 -1.40 6.41
C GLY A 453 3.30 -2.62 6.84
N ARG A 454 2.04 -2.70 6.41
CA ARG A 454 1.06 -3.70 6.85
C ARG A 454 1.05 -4.91 5.93
N LEU A 455 1.01 -6.12 6.51
CA LEU A 455 0.81 -7.38 5.80
C LEU A 455 -0.42 -8.02 6.42
N VAL A 456 -1.54 -7.93 5.72
CA VAL A 456 -2.85 -8.31 6.23
C VAL A 456 -3.29 -9.61 5.58
N ASN A 457 -3.63 -10.59 6.41
CA ASN A 457 -4.35 -11.80 6.05
C ASN A 457 -5.83 -11.65 6.44
N GLY A 458 -6.67 -11.37 5.46
CA GLY A 458 -8.12 -11.40 5.57
C GLY A 458 -8.64 -12.82 5.30
N TYR A 459 -9.24 -13.45 6.30
CA TYR A 459 -9.66 -14.86 6.19
C TYR A 459 -11.16 -15.02 6.46
N GLY A 460 -11.79 -15.98 5.77
CA GLY A 460 -13.17 -16.37 5.99
C GLY A 460 -13.19 -17.75 6.64
N SER A 461 -13.39 -17.82 7.96
CA SER A 461 -13.44 -19.09 8.69
C SER A 461 -14.56 -20.02 8.20
N SER A 462 -15.57 -19.45 7.54
CA SER A 462 -16.73 -20.15 6.98
C SER A 462 -16.62 -20.39 5.47
N ASP A 463 -15.49 -20.10 4.82
CA ASP A 463 -15.31 -20.34 3.38
C ASP A 463 -15.17 -21.85 3.06
N TYR A 464 -16.32 -22.51 2.92
CA TYR A 464 -16.40 -23.96 2.73
C TYR A 464 -15.80 -24.41 1.39
N VAL A 465 -15.89 -23.59 0.34
CA VAL A 465 -15.32 -23.89 -0.98
C VAL A 465 -13.80 -23.96 -0.88
N LEU A 466 -13.17 -22.97 -0.25
CA LEU A 466 -11.72 -23.01 -0.03
C LEU A 466 -11.32 -24.17 0.90
N ALA A 467 -12.12 -24.49 1.91
CA ALA A 467 -11.89 -25.64 2.79
C ALA A 467 -11.90 -26.98 2.03
N VAL A 468 -12.78 -27.14 1.04
CA VAL A 468 -12.79 -28.30 0.14
C VAL A 468 -11.55 -28.32 -0.76
N LEU A 469 -11.28 -27.23 -1.47
CA LEU A 469 -10.23 -27.15 -2.50
C LEU A 469 -8.82 -27.30 -1.91
N SER A 470 -8.58 -26.71 -0.74
CA SER A 470 -7.28 -26.79 -0.05
C SER A 470 -6.91 -28.21 0.33
N ARG A 471 -7.88 -29.02 0.77
CA ARG A 471 -7.66 -30.41 1.15
C ARG A 471 -7.32 -31.30 -0.03
N MET A 472 -8.03 -31.11 -1.13
CA MET A 472 -7.79 -31.87 -2.37
C MET A 472 -6.42 -31.58 -2.97
N SER A 473 -5.95 -30.33 -2.87
CA SER A 473 -4.73 -29.89 -3.55
C SER A 473 -3.44 -30.05 -2.74
N SER A 474 -3.50 -29.96 -1.41
CA SER A 474 -2.29 -29.89 -0.58
C SER A 474 -2.27 -30.84 0.62
N ALA A 475 -3.37 -31.55 0.89
CA ALA A 475 -3.58 -32.36 2.11
C ALA A 475 -3.26 -31.60 3.42
N SER A 476 -3.13 -30.27 3.38
CA SER A 476 -2.83 -29.42 4.52
C SER A 476 -4.11 -28.84 5.08
N TRP A 477 -4.24 -28.93 6.39
CA TRP A 477 -5.36 -28.38 7.15
C TRP A 477 -5.18 -26.90 7.48
N LYS A 478 -4.00 -26.33 7.18
CA LYS A 478 -3.61 -24.99 7.58
C LYS A 478 -3.47 -24.07 6.37
N VAL A 479 -4.55 -23.36 6.03
CA VAL A 479 -4.60 -22.41 4.91
C VAL A 479 -4.96 -21.02 5.41
N ALA A 480 -4.18 -20.02 5.01
CA ALA A 480 -4.28 -18.64 5.49
C ALA A 480 -5.65 -18.01 5.21
N GLY A 481 -6.30 -18.35 4.10
CA GLY A 481 -7.65 -17.87 3.79
C GLY A 481 -8.77 -18.39 4.69
N LEU A 482 -8.49 -19.39 5.56
CA LEU A 482 -9.47 -20.01 6.46
C LEU A 482 -9.19 -19.75 7.95
N GLN A 483 -8.01 -19.24 8.30
CA GLN A 483 -7.59 -19.06 9.69
C GLN A 483 -6.49 -18.00 9.81
N ALA A 484 -6.23 -17.55 11.05
CA ALA A 484 -5.13 -16.67 11.35
C ALA A 484 -3.75 -17.31 11.02
N VAL A 485 -2.81 -16.46 10.63
CA VAL A 485 -1.39 -16.77 10.46
C VAL A 485 -0.63 -16.23 11.67
N GLU A 486 -0.10 -17.14 12.48
CA GLU A 486 0.61 -16.83 13.73
C GLU A 486 2.07 -16.41 13.49
N VAL A 487 2.27 -15.34 12.71
CA VAL A 487 3.59 -14.75 12.43
C VAL A 487 3.63 -13.31 12.91
N GLN A 488 4.70 -12.95 13.63
CA GLN A 488 4.84 -11.61 14.18
C GLN A 488 4.84 -10.55 13.06
N GLY A 489 3.93 -9.57 13.19
CA GLY A 489 3.78 -8.49 12.21
C GLY A 489 2.87 -8.81 11.03
N VAL A 490 2.26 -10.00 10.99
CA VAL A 490 1.11 -10.31 10.14
C VAL A 490 -0.16 -9.91 10.90
N GLU A 491 -1.00 -9.10 10.29
CA GLU A 491 -2.29 -8.70 10.82
C GLU A 491 -3.35 -9.67 10.32
N ASN A 492 -4.11 -10.30 11.22
CA ASN A 492 -5.17 -11.24 10.85
C ASN A 492 -6.52 -10.57 11.05
N VAL A 493 -7.35 -10.58 10.01
CA VAL A 493 -8.69 -9.96 10.03
C VAL A 493 -9.71 -11.00 9.57
N GLU A 494 -10.65 -11.33 10.44
CA GLU A 494 -11.73 -12.27 10.09
C GLU A 494 -12.83 -11.54 9.30
N CYS A 495 -13.02 -11.94 8.04
CA CYS A 495 -14.12 -11.49 7.19
C CYS A 495 -15.32 -12.43 7.37
N SER A 496 -15.97 -12.38 8.53
CA SER A 496 -17.05 -13.29 8.93
C SER A 496 -18.29 -13.25 8.02
N PHE A 497 -18.44 -12.20 7.21
CA PHE A 497 -19.49 -12.07 6.19
C PHE A 497 -19.21 -12.86 4.90
N VAL A 498 -18.05 -13.53 4.80
CA VAL A 498 -17.69 -14.42 3.69
C VAL A 498 -17.86 -15.87 4.14
N ASP A 499 -18.99 -16.47 3.75
CA ASP A 499 -19.33 -17.88 3.97
C ASP A 499 -19.08 -18.74 2.73
N GLY A 500 -18.47 -18.20 1.67
CA GLY A 500 -18.16 -18.95 0.45
C GLY A 500 -17.21 -18.21 -0.49
N HIS A 501 -16.29 -18.94 -1.12
CA HIS A 501 -15.18 -18.37 -1.89
C HIS A 501 -15.58 -17.44 -3.05
N LEU A 502 -16.76 -17.63 -3.62
CA LEU A 502 -17.26 -16.79 -4.71
C LEU A 502 -17.76 -15.41 -4.22
N LYS A 503 -17.93 -15.19 -2.91
CA LYS A 503 -18.30 -13.88 -2.36
C LYS A 503 -17.13 -12.91 -2.33
N TRP A 504 -15.88 -13.37 -2.34
CA TRP A 504 -14.69 -12.51 -2.24
C TRP A 504 -14.67 -11.39 -3.28
N ARG A 505 -15.10 -11.66 -4.52
CA ARG A 505 -15.16 -10.63 -5.58
C ARG A 505 -16.06 -9.44 -5.23
N GLY A 506 -17.22 -9.68 -4.62
CA GLY A 506 -18.17 -8.62 -4.24
C GLY A 506 -17.92 -8.06 -2.84
N GLN A 507 -17.15 -8.76 -2.02
CA GLN A 507 -16.90 -8.38 -0.64
C GLN A 507 -15.49 -7.80 -0.42
N VAL A 508 -14.65 -7.71 -1.45
CA VAL A 508 -13.27 -7.21 -1.33
C VAL A 508 -13.24 -5.75 -0.85
N GLY A 509 -14.15 -4.90 -1.34
CA GLY A 509 -14.29 -3.52 -0.87
C GLY A 509 -14.63 -3.44 0.62
N ARG A 510 -15.61 -4.23 1.07
CA ARG A 510 -15.97 -4.35 2.50
C ARG A 510 -14.83 -4.89 3.35
N SER A 511 -14.08 -5.85 2.82
CA SER A 511 -12.92 -6.44 3.52
C SER A 511 -11.80 -5.43 3.67
N LEU A 512 -11.55 -4.59 2.65
CA LEU A 512 -10.60 -3.49 2.72
C LEU A 512 -11.03 -2.40 3.72
N GLN A 513 -12.32 -2.07 3.81
CA GLN A 513 -12.85 -1.16 4.84
C GLN A 513 -12.64 -1.72 6.25
N LEU A 514 -12.92 -3.01 6.45
CA LEU A 514 -12.70 -3.67 7.74
C LEU A 514 -11.22 -3.63 8.16
N CYS A 515 -10.32 -3.67 7.18
CA CYS A 515 -8.88 -3.53 7.41
C CYS A 515 -8.42 -2.07 7.54
N GLU A 516 -9.30 -1.07 7.43
CA GLU A 516 -8.95 0.36 7.38
C GLU A 516 -7.89 0.65 6.30
N ALA A 517 -8.02 0.00 5.13
CA ALA A 517 -7.07 0.20 4.04
C ALA A 517 -7.21 1.63 3.46
N PRO A 518 -6.09 2.32 3.17
CA PRO A 518 -6.13 3.69 2.67
C PRO A 518 -6.71 3.76 1.25
N GLY A 519 -7.44 4.84 0.97
CA GLY A 519 -7.97 5.14 -0.36
C GLY A 519 -9.24 4.38 -0.75
N VAL A 520 -9.91 3.72 0.20
CA VAL A 520 -11.16 2.99 -0.07
C VAL A 520 -12.36 3.93 0.03
N SER A 521 -13.12 4.05 -1.06
CA SER A 521 -14.31 4.90 -1.13
C SER A 521 -15.54 4.20 -0.57
N GLN A 522 -16.16 4.79 0.46
CA GLN A 522 -17.35 4.20 1.07
C GLN A 522 -18.51 4.05 0.08
N ALA A 523 -18.74 5.07 -0.75
CA ALA A 523 -19.83 5.07 -1.72
C ALA A 523 -19.66 3.97 -2.79
N GLU A 524 -18.43 3.78 -3.30
CA GLU A 524 -18.18 2.74 -4.31
C GLU A 524 -18.20 1.34 -3.71
N VAL A 525 -17.82 1.17 -2.44
CA VAL A 525 -17.99 -0.11 -1.73
C VAL A 525 -19.46 -0.46 -1.55
N GLU A 526 -20.30 0.51 -1.15
CA GLU A 526 -21.75 0.29 -1.02
C GLU A 526 -22.37 -0.12 -2.36
N LYS A 527 -21.96 0.52 -3.45
CA LYS A 527 -22.37 0.16 -4.81
C LYS A 527 -21.91 -1.25 -5.19
N GLN A 528 -20.64 -1.61 -4.94
CA GLN A 528 -20.12 -2.95 -5.21
C GLN A 528 -20.90 -4.04 -4.46
N ILE A 529 -21.27 -3.77 -3.21
CA ILE A 529 -22.08 -4.70 -2.41
C ILE A 529 -23.49 -4.83 -3.01
N GLU A 530 -24.12 -3.72 -3.39
CA GLU A 530 -25.48 -3.72 -3.95
C GLU A 530 -25.56 -4.46 -5.29
N GLU A 531 -24.65 -4.16 -6.22
CA GLU A 531 -24.55 -4.85 -7.53
C GLU A 531 -24.39 -6.37 -7.37
N ARG A 532 -23.78 -6.82 -6.27
CA ARG A 532 -23.57 -8.24 -6.02
C ARG A 532 -24.69 -8.91 -5.24
N LYS A 533 -25.52 -8.16 -4.50
CA LYS A 533 -26.65 -8.72 -3.74
C LYS A 533 -27.62 -9.48 -4.65
N GLU A 534 -27.91 -8.97 -5.84
CA GLU A 534 -28.83 -9.63 -6.78
C GLU A 534 -28.31 -11.01 -7.23
N ILE A 535 -27.01 -11.12 -7.52
CA ILE A 535 -26.36 -12.38 -7.93
C ILE A 535 -26.22 -13.35 -6.74
N ASP A 536 -25.87 -12.84 -5.56
CA ASP A 536 -25.69 -13.65 -4.37
C ASP A 536 -27.05 -14.18 -3.87
N GLN A 537 -28.16 -13.43 -4.02
CA GLN A 537 -29.53 -13.87 -3.70
C GLN A 537 -30.00 -15.06 -4.55
N GLU A 538 -29.57 -15.15 -5.82
CA GLU A 538 -29.87 -16.31 -6.66
C GLU A 538 -29.12 -17.59 -6.22
N MET A 539 -27.98 -17.42 -5.54
CA MET A 539 -27.13 -18.52 -5.08
C MET A 539 -27.33 -18.88 -3.61
N GLU A 540 -28.04 -18.04 -2.85
CA GLU A 540 -28.29 -18.21 -1.41
C GLU A 540 -29.35 -19.29 -1.17
N ILE A 541 -29.04 -20.27 -0.31
CA ILE A 541 -29.99 -21.32 0.06
C ILE A 541 -31.02 -20.70 1.00
N LYS A 542 -32.28 -20.62 0.56
CA LYS A 542 -33.37 -20.07 1.38
C LYS A 542 -33.50 -20.85 2.70
N PRO A 543 -33.87 -20.21 3.82
CA PRO A 543 -34.02 -20.89 5.12
C PRO A 543 -34.92 -22.14 5.08
N GLU A 544 -36.01 -22.08 4.30
CA GLU A 544 -36.93 -23.20 4.07
C GLU A 544 -36.25 -24.36 3.32
N GLU A 545 -35.31 -24.06 2.42
CA GLU A 545 -34.52 -25.06 1.70
C GLU A 545 -33.42 -25.65 2.58
N VAL A 546 -32.87 -24.90 3.54
CA VAL A 546 -31.81 -25.38 4.47
C VAL A 546 -32.28 -26.62 5.23
N GLU A 547 -33.48 -26.61 5.81
CA GLU A 547 -34.01 -27.78 6.52
C GLU A 547 -34.26 -28.96 5.57
N SER A 548 -34.75 -28.68 4.36
CA SER A 548 -34.99 -29.71 3.34
C SER A 548 -33.70 -30.37 2.84
N VAL A 549 -32.63 -29.60 2.62
CA VAL A 549 -31.33 -30.07 2.15
C VAL A 549 -30.68 -30.91 3.23
N LEU A 550 -30.73 -30.47 4.49
CA LEU A 550 -30.20 -31.23 5.62
C LEU A 550 -30.98 -32.52 5.87
N ALA A 551 -32.31 -32.51 5.73
CA ALA A 551 -33.14 -33.69 5.87
C ALA A 551 -32.91 -34.73 4.75
N LYS A 552 -32.58 -34.27 3.53
CA LYS A 552 -32.19 -35.15 2.40
C LYS A 552 -30.81 -35.80 2.60
N GLY A 553 -29.99 -35.27 3.50
CA GLY A 553 -28.61 -35.70 3.68
C GLY A 553 -27.71 -35.28 2.51
N PRO A 554 -26.44 -35.74 2.46
CA PRO A 554 -25.47 -35.34 1.44
C PRO A 554 -25.71 -36.05 0.09
N GLY A 555 -26.96 -36.06 -0.40
CA GLY A 555 -27.49 -36.85 -1.51
C GLY A 555 -26.59 -36.99 -2.74
N VAL A 556 -26.78 -38.11 -3.44
CA VAL A 556 -26.17 -38.40 -4.74
C VAL A 556 -27.21 -38.02 -5.81
N ASP A 557 -26.86 -37.09 -6.71
CA ASP A 557 -27.75 -36.63 -7.80
C ASP A 557 -28.56 -37.78 -8.41
N ALA A 558 -29.88 -37.60 -8.49
CA ALA A 558 -30.82 -38.64 -8.89
C ALA A 558 -30.68 -39.11 -10.35
N ASP A 559 -30.02 -38.32 -11.21
CA ASP A 559 -29.89 -38.59 -12.66
C ASP A 559 -28.87 -39.68 -13.03
N GLU A 560 -28.15 -40.26 -12.07
CA GLU A 560 -27.15 -41.32 -12.35
C GLU A 560 -27.43 -42.67 -11.67
N LYS A 561 -28.64 -42.90 -11.14
CA LYS A 561 -29.05 -44.27 -10.80
C LYS A 561 -29.20 -45.16 -12.04
N GLU A 562 -29.18 -44.59 -13.24
CA GLU A 562 -29.31 -45.30 -14.52
C GLU A 562 -27.97 -45.56 -15.23
N SER A 563 -26.87 -44.87 -14.90
CA SER A 563 -25.56 -45.08 -15.54
C SER A 563 -24.65 -46.10 -14.82
N LEU A 564 -25.09 -46.60 -13.66
CA LEU A 564 -24.41 -47.62 -12.86
C LEU A 564 -25.21 -48.95 -12.76
N ARG A 565 -26.14 -49.17 -13.69
CA ARG A 565 -26.78 -50.49 -13.90
C ARG A 565 -26.26 -51.16 -15.17
#